data_AF-A0A7W4P7D5-F1
#
_entry.id   AF-A0A7W4P7D5-F1
#
_cell.length_a   1.000
_cell.length_b   1.000
_cell.length_c   1.000
_cell.angle_alpha   90.00
_cell.angle_beta   90.00
_cell.angle_gamma   90.00
#
_symmetry.space_group_name_H-M   'P 1'
#
loop_
_entity.id
_entity.type
_entity.pdbx_description
1 polymer ?
#
loop_
_entity_poly.entity_id
_entity_poly.type
_entity_poly.pdbx_seq_one_letter_code
_entity_poly.pdbx_strand_id
1 'polypeptide(L)'
;MKKLFSALTLLLIIVIVGGLGLRHFAGQRLESAVADLRAAIGPDASLTYATATPRLLSRGAVFTSVTYRNPQLTVTAADAVIGRVTGNALGGQRIGRVTLHGVQIMEPGATASIALLVLDGLVLPNAGPPSAEQPAPPRLDSILLDAGQVEGLHIAVPATQTDLTVARAAVRQYGLGRSSHLDLDTLAAQINLTPGRHIAIGHLRVDGPDFAGQIASLLQSGHMIHETGRRHIDASAVAIDATGPLLRVGHLVVDHDATATRDEVDSTLTGLTLWPAQDQSLLRMIGYDRFDGDVHAIATVDRQNGRLQFHPLVIDAPTMGRMSLMADLDQIPVDDPMTLPETARLVSATIDWRDRSLAGHVLDGLARARQMAPDAYRQQVFADLAASPDGSMQALGRFLQSPGHPVQILLRPPQPLNVAMLGVALAMAGDPSTAGLLGLTISSP
;
A
#
# COMPACT_ATOMS: atom_id res chain seq x y z
N MET A 1 -7.32 12.60 6.47
CA MET A 1 -6.12 11.79 6.72
C MET A 1 -4.82 12.61 6.82
N LYS A 2 -4.45 13.47 5.85
CA LYS A 2 -3.25 14.35 5.95
C LYS A 2 -3.17 15.16 7.27
N LYS A 3 -4.33 15.64 7.76
CA LYS A 3 -4.44 16.43 9.01
C LYS A 3 -4.24 15.58 10.28
N LEU A 4 -4.73 14.34 10.32
CA LEU A 4 -4.63 13.42 11.45
C LEU A 4 -3.19 12.94 11.72
N PHE A 5 -2.42 12.65 10.66
CA PHE A 5 -0.98 12.40 10.79
C PHE A 5 -0.23 13.64 11.28
N SER A 6 -0.62 14.83 10.78
CA SER A 6 -0.11 16.10 11.32
C SER A 6 -0.48 16.28 12.79
N ALA A 7 -1.67 15.84 13.23
CA ALA A 7 -2.16 15.91 14.61
C ALA A 7 -1.35 15.03 15.58
N LEU A 8 -1.13 13.77 15.19
CA LEU A 8 -0.33 12.80 15.94
C LEU A 8 1.12 13.31 16.08
N THR A 9 1.63 13.93 15.02
CA THR A 9 2.98 14.48 15.04
C THR A 9 3.05 15.77 15.84
N LEU A 10 2.06 16.65 15.72
CA LEU A 10 1.97 17.85 16.54
C LEU A 10 1.89 17.45 18.02
N LEU A 11 1.10 16.42 18.36
CA LEU A 11 1.03 15.82 19.69
C LEU A 11 2.39 15.31 20.16
N LEU A 12 3.08 14.55 19.31
CA LEU A 12 4.45 14.10 19.57
C LEU A 12 5.31 15.31 19.93
N ILE A 13 5.36 16.29 19.01
CA ILE A 13 6.15 17.50 19.10
C ILE A 13 5.81 18.28 20.36
N ILE A 14 4.55 18.41 20.74
CA ILE A 14 4.12 19.19 21.90
C ILE A 14 4.38 18.46 23.20
N VAL A 15 4.20 17.14 23.27
CA VAL A 15 4.57 16.33 24.43
C VAL A 15 6.08 16.32 24.61
N ILE A 16 6.81 16.25 23.50
CA ILE A 16 8.26 16.30 23.45
C ILE A 16 8.77 17.68 23.86
N VAL A 17 8.24 18.76 23.29
CA VAL A 17 8.52 20.16 23.62
C VAL A 17 8.09 20.44 25.06
N GLY A 18 7.00 19.85 25.53
CA GLY A 18 6.58 19.83 26.94
C GLY A 18 7.58 19.16 27.86
N GLY A 19 8.22 18.10 27.38
CA GLY A 19 9.37 17.47 27.99
C GLY A 19 10.65 18.33 27.97
N LEU A 20 10.79 19.21 26.97
CA LEU A 20 11.95 20.13 26.85
C LEU A 20 11.98 21.19 27.95
N GLY A 21 10.81 21.65 28.41
CA GLY A 21 10.74 22.59 29.53
C GLY A 21 11.43 22.05 30.77
N LEU A 22 11.39 20.73 31.01
CA LEU A 22 11.88 20.06 32.22
C LEU A 22 13.40 20.08 32.43
N ARG A 23 14.12 20.78 31.55
CA ARG A 23 15.57 20.73 31.45
C ARG A 23 16.31 21.18 32.71
N HIS A 24 15.70 21.86 33.67
CA HIS A 24 16.44 22.55 34.71
C HIS A 24 15.79 22.47 36.11
N PHE A 25 16.21 21.45 36.87
CA PHE A 25 16.38 21.50 38.34
C PHE A 25 15.16 21.29 39.24
N ALA A 26 15.48 20.93 40.49
CA ALA A 26 14.59 20.49 41.57
C ALA A 26 13.29 21.32 41.72
N GLY A 27 12.19 20.61 42.02
CA GLY A 27 10.93 21.09 42.60
C GLY A 27 10.34 22.39 42.06
N GLN A 28 10.93 23.54 42.43
CA GLN A 28 10.46 24.90 42.13
C GLN A 28 10.62 25.33 40.66
N ARG A 29 11.38 24.61 39.82
CA ARG A 29 11.60 24.98 38.40
C ARG A 29 10.85 24.12 37.38
N LEU A 30 10.15 23.10 37.84
CA LEU A 30 9.16 22.38 37.01
C LEU A 30 8.02 23.32 36.58
N GLU A 31 7.66 24.26 37.46
CA GLU A 31 6.65 25.28 37.18
C GLU A 31 7.14 26.33 36.17
N SER A 32 8.40 26.79 36.28
CA SER A 32 8.99 27.74 35.31
C SER A 32 9.19 27.11 33.94
N ALA A 33 9.64 25.86 33.90
CA ALA A 33 9.73 25.02 32.70
C ALA A 33 8.40 24.89 31.94
N VAL A 34 7.33 24.64 32.69
CA VAL A 34 5.97 24.57 32.16
C VAL A 34 5.47 25.96 31.76
N ALA A 35 5.89 27.02 32.45
CA ALA A 35 5.57 28.39 32.07
C ALA A 35 6.27 28.80 30.77
N ASP A 36 7.56 28.47 30.60
CA ASP A 36 8.31 28.69 29.36
C ASP A 36 7.71 27.90 28.20
N LEU A 37 7.26 26.67 28.47
CA LEU A 37 6.52 25.88 27.51
C LEU A 37 5.20 26.56 27.11
N ARG A 38 4.40 27.00 28.09
CA ARG A 38 3.16 27.73 27.85
C ARG A 38 3.41 29.00 27.03
N ALA A 39 4.54 29.67 27.25
CA ALA A 39 4.96 30.82 26.45
C ALA A 39 5.34 30.42 25.02
N ALA A 40 5.95 29.25 24.81
CA ALA A 40 6.39 28.78 23.50
C ALA A 40 5.27 28.20 22.60
N ILE A 41 4.20 27.64 23.19
CA ILE A 41 3.09 27.04 22.43
C ILE A 41 2.09 28.05 21.83
N GLY A 42 2.31 29.35 22.07
CA GLY A 42 1.49 30.44 21.54
C GLY A 42 0.27 30.78 22.41
N PRO A 43 -0.31 31.98 22.26
CA PRO A 43 -1.35 32.49 23.15
C PRO A 43 -2.67 31.70 23.11
N ASP A 44 -2.93 31.00 22.00
CA ASP A 44 -4.18 30.24 21.80
C ASP A 44 -4.08 28.77 22.23
N ALA A 45 -2.92 28.35 22.75
CA ALA A 45 -2.70 26.99 23.22
C ALA A 45 -2.57 26.92 24.75
N SER A 46 -3.07 25.84 25.33
CA SER A 46 -2.99 25.56 26.76
C SER A 46 -2.43 24.18 27.00
N LEU A 47 -1.53 24.06 28.00
CA LEU A 47 -1.07 22.79 28.54
C LEU A 47 -1.39 22.72 30.04
N THR A 48 -2.12 21.69 30.43
CA THR A 48 -2.46 21.35 31.82
C THR A 48 -2.07 19.91 32.14
N TYR A 49 -1.83 19.65 33.43
CA TYR A 49 -1.55 18.32 33.98
C TYR A 49 -2.01 18.29 35.43
N ALA A 50 -2.32 17.10 35.95
CA ALA A 50 -2.74 16.93 37.35
C ALA A 50 -1.54 16.86 38.30
N THR A 51 -0.55 16.04 37.96
CA THR A 51 0.69 15.92 38.74
C THR A 51 1.89 15.83 37.81
N ALA A 52 3.05 16.28 38.30
CA ALA A 52 4.31 16.17 37.59
C ALA A 52 5.40 15.81 38.61
N THR A 53 5.99 14.63 38.47
CA THR A 53 6.98 14.08 39.42
C THR A 53 8.33 13.92 38.72
N PRO A 54 9.39 14.62 39.18
CA PRO A 54 10.71 14.48 38.59
C PRO A 54 11.34 13.12 38.92
N ARG A 55 12.02 12.51 37.95
CA ARG A 55 12.81 11.29 38.11
C ARG A 55 14.29 11.60 37.96
N LEU A 56 14.93 11.96 39.07
CA LEU A 56 16.32 12.42 39.12
C LEU A 56 17.32 11.39 38.54
N LEU A 57 17.17 10.11 38.91
CA LEU A 57 18.09 9.05 38.46
C LEU A 57 17.96 8.73 36.97
N SER A 58 16.76 8.88 36.38
CA SER A 58 16.52 8.60 34.96
C SER A 58 16.59 9.85 34.07
N ARG A 59 16.97 11.01 34.63
CA ARG A 59 16.99 12.32 33.95
C ARG A 59 15.68 12.56 33.16
N GLY A 60 14.57 12.54 33.88
CA GLY A 60 13.24 12.54 33.28
C GLY A 60 12.13 12.99 34.24
N ALA A 61 10.88 12.83 33.80
CA ALA A 61 9.70 13.12 34.62
C ALA A 61 8.53 12.21 34.27
N VAL A 62 7.59 12.11 35.20
CA VAL A 62 6.28 11.48 35.02
C VAL A 62 5.23 12.56 35.14
N PHE A 63 4.25 12.56 34.25
CA PHE A 63 3.08 13.42 34.32
C PHE A 63 1.81 12.58 34.30
N THR A 64 0.79 13.05 35.00
CA THR A 64 -0.54 12.45 35.00
C THR A 64 -1.57 13.43 34.45
N SER A 65 -2.55 12.91 33.71
CA SER A 65 -3.68 13.64 33.12
C SER A 65 -3.22 14.85 32.30
N VAL A 66 -2.26 14.63 31.40
CA VAL A 66 -1.73 15.68 30.52
C VAL A 66 -2.79 16.05 29.50
N THR A 67 -3.12 17.32 29.40
CA THR A 67 -4.03 17.85 28.37
C THR A 67 -3.36 19.00 27.66
N TYR A 68 -3.24 18.88 26.34
CA TYR A 68 -2.92 19.99 25.45
C TYR A 68 -4.15 20.37 24.64
N ARG A 69 -4.41 21.67 24.51
CA ARG A 69 -5.52 22.18 23.73
C ARG A 69 -5.12 23.43 22.98
N ASN A 70 -5.39 23.46 21.69
CA ASN A 70 -5.36 24.66 20.84
C ASN A 70 -6.71 24.76 20.06
N PRO A 71 -6.96 25.80 19.24
CA PRO A 71 -8.24 25.96 18.54
C PRO A 71 -8.55 24.85 17.52
N GLN A 72 -7.55 24.11 17.08
CA GLN A 72 -7.66 23.10 16.02
C GLN A 72 -7.56 21.65 16.54
N LEU A 73 -7.13 21.46 17.79
CA LEU A 73 -6.71 20.16 18.31
C LEU A 73 -6.80 20.13 19.84
N THR A 74 -7.41 19.08 20.38
CA THR A 74 -7.27 18.69 21.78
C THR A 74 -6.59 17.34 21.87
N VAL A 75 -5.63 17.24 22.78
CA VAL A 75 -4.86 16.04 23.06
C VAL A 75 -4.93 15.78 24.55
N THR A 76 -5.22 14.54 24.93
CA THR A 76 -5.10 14.10 26.31
C THR A 76 -4.22 12.86 26.39
N ALA A 77 -3.53 12.68 27.51
CA ALA A 77 -2.83 11.44 27.85
C ALA A 77 -3.05 11.16 29.33
N ALA A 78 -3.37 9.91 29.67
CA ALA A 78 -3.55 9.49 31.06
C ALA A 78 -2.23 9.62 31.83
N ASP A 79 -1.15 9.10 31.25
CA ASP A 79 0.20 9.16 31.80
C ASP A 79 1.22 9.47 30.72
N ALA A 80 2.21 10.29 31.05
CA ALA A 80 3.36 10.57 30.20
C ALA A 80 4.67 10.39 30.97
N VAL A 81 5.53 9.50 30.49
CA VAL A 81 6.85 9.23 31.06
C VAL A 81 7.91 9.65 30.06
N ILE A 82 8.81 10.51 30.50
CA ILE A 82 9.93 11.01 29.69
C ILE A 82 11.21 10.60 30.40
N GLY A 83 12.17 10.05 29.66
CA GLY A 83 13.43 9.55 30.22
C GLY A 83 14.65 9.86 29.37
N ARG A 84 15.81 9.90 30.03
CA ARG A 84 17.15 9.98 29.42
C ARG A 84 17.29 11.14 28.43
N VAL A 85 16.87 12.34 28.84
CA VAL A 85 17.05 13.55 28.03
C VAL A 85 18.51 13.98 28.06
N THR A 86 19.11 14.21 26.88
CA THR A 86 20.53 14.55 26.68
C THR A 86 20.71 15.60 25.56
N GLY A 87 21.87 16.26 25.48
CA GLY A 87 22.16 17.36 24.54
C GLY A 87 21.86 18.77 25.10
N ASN A 88 22.11 19.82 24.32
CA ASN A 88 21.82 21.24 24.65
C ASN A 88 20.90 21.88 23.57
N ALA A 89 20.41 23.11 23.77
CA ALA A 89 19.49 23.77 22.82
C ALA A 89 20.18 24.24 21.53
N LEU A 90 21.52 24.28 21.52
CA LEU A 90 22.34 24.81 20.43
C LEU A 90 22.96 23.71 19.54
N GLY A 91 22.98 22.46 19.99
CA GLY A 91 23.76 21.35 19.39
C GLY A 91 22.97 20.07 19.13
N GLY A 92 21.64 20.14 19.08
CA GLY A 92 20.75 19.01 18.87
C GLY A 92 20.39 18.32 20.18
N GLN A 93 19.10 18.06 20.38
CA GLN A 93 18.59 17.49 21.62
C GLN A 93 18.09 16.07 21.39
N ARG A 94 18.51 15.15 22.25
CA ARG A 94 18.14 13.74 22.19
C ARG A 94 17.32 13.34 23.40
N ILE A 95 16.12 12.83 23.17
CA ILE A 95 15.28 12.21 24.19
C ILE A 95 15.44 10.71 24.05
N GLY A 96 15.94 10.06 25.10
CA GLY A 96 16.20 8.63 25.05
C GLY A 96 14.92 7.81 24.94
N ARG A 97 13.88 8.14 25.72
CA ARG A 97 12.58 7.45 25.64
C ARG A 97 11.42 8.33 26.06
N VAL A 98 10.31 8.24 25.34
CA VAL A 98 8.99 8.79 25.70
C VAL A 98 7.98 7.65 25.72
N THR A 99 7.09 7.65 26.71
CA THR A 99 5.99 6.67 26.81
C THR A 99 4.72 7.38 27.21
N LEU A 100 3.65 7.23 26.42
CA LEU A 100 2.33 7.80 26.67
C LEU A 100 1.29 6.69 26.78
N HIS A 101 0.40 6.78 27.76
CA HIS A 101 -0.71 5.85 27.95
C HIS A 101 -2.05 6.57 27.77
N GLY A 102 -3.01 5.86 27.18
CA GLY A 102 -4.38 6.34 27.03
C GLY A 102 -4.47 7.68 26.33
N VAL A 103 -3.79 7.80 25.19
CA VAL A 103 -3.75 9.03 24.42
C VAL A 103 -5.06 9.19 23.67
N GLN A 104 -5.68 10.36 23.74
CA GLN A 104 -6.82 10.73 22.92
C GLN A 104 -6.51 12.02 22.16
N ILE A 105 -6.98 12.07 20.92
CA ILE A 105 -6.75 13.15 19.97
C ILE A 105 -8.10 13.52 19.39
N MET A 106 -8.47 14.78 19.52
CA MET A 106 -9.74 15.31 19.04
C MET A 106 -9.44 16.49 18.11
N GLU A 107 -9.77 16.33 16.84
CA GLU A 107 -9.72 17.37 15.82
C GLU A 107 -11.12 17.63 15.25
N PRO A 108 -11.38 18.82 14.67
CA PRO A 108 -12.58 19.05 13.88
C PRO A 108 -12.73 18.00 12.76
N GLY A 109 -13.68 17.07 12.95
CA GLY A 109 -14.00 16.03 11.97
C GLY A 109 -13.28 14.69 12.15
N ALA A 110 -12.45 14.53 13.19
CA ALA A 110 -11.78 13.26 13.47
C ALA A 110 -11.42 13.08 14.94
N THR A 111 -11.44 11.83 15.40
CA THR A 111 -10.95 11.44 16.72
C THR A 111 -9.98 10.27 16.58
N ALA A 112 -8.90 10.27 17.35
CA ALA A 112 -8.01 9.13 17.46
C ALA A 112 -7.75 8.77 18.92
N SER A 113 -7.62 7.49 19.21
CA SER A 113 -7.23 6.97 20.52
C SER A 113 -6.09 5.99 20.36
N ILE A 114 -5.13 6.02 21.28
CA ILE A 114 -3.98 5.11 21.32
C ILE A 114 -3.85 4.61 22.75
N ALA A 115 -3.77 3.29 22.93
CA ALA A 115 -3.60 2.69 24.24
C ALA A 115 -2.19 2.94 24.79
N LEU A 116 -1.17 2.72 23.96
CA LEU A 116 0.24 2.92 24.30
C LEU A 116 1.01 3.51 23.11
N LEU A 117 1.81 4.54 23.39
CA LEU A 117 2.79 5.10 22.46
C LEU A 117 4.17 5.07 23.11
N VAL A 118 5.15 4.43 22.48
CA VAL A 118 6.55 4.42 22.91
C VAL A 118 7.41 5.00 21.80
N LEU A 119 8.33 5.90 22.15
CA LEU A 119 9.29 6.49 21.22
C LEU A 119 10.68 6.39 21.84
N ASP A 120 11.64 5.90 21.08
CA ASP A 120 13.02 5.69 21.51
C ASP A 120 14.00 6.45 20.62
N GLY A 121 15.02 7.02 21.26
CA GLY A 121 16.16 7.64 20.57
C GLY A 121 15.82 8.88 19.74
N LEU A 122 14.75 9.58 20.11
CA LEU A 122 14.27 10.75 19.38
C LEU A 122 15.31 11.88 19.40
N VAL A 123 15.67 12.42 18.23
CA VAL A 123 16.46 13.64 18.09
C VAL A 123 15.58 14.74 17.51
N LEU A 124 15.54 15.87 18.20
CA LEU A 124 14.83 17.06 17.75
C LEU A 124 15.78 17.98 16.98
N PRO A 125 15.27 18.64 15.92
CA PRO A 125 16.03 19.66 15.23
C PRO A 125 16.35 20.82 16.17
N ASN A 126 17.48 21.49 15.93
CA ASN A 126 17.79 22.75 16.59
C ASN A 126 16.67 23.75 16.29
N ALA A 127 15.96 24.21 17.34
CA ALA A 127 15.33 25.51 17.26
C ALA A 127 16.46 26.51 17.01
N GLY A 128 16.44 27.20 15.86
CA GLY A 128 17.46 28.20 15.55
C GLY A 128 17.63 29.24 16.66
N PRO A 129 18.67 30.11 16.60
CA PRO A 129 18.83 31.18 17.58
C PRO A 129 17.52 31.98 17.73
N PRO A 130 17.19 32.48 18.93
CA PRO A 130 15.90 33.11 19.29
C PRO A 130 15.67 34.49 18.63
N SER A 131 16.13 34.68 17.40
CA SER A 131 16.14 35.94 16.66
C SER A 131 15.04 36.04 15.61
N ALA A 132 14.12 35.07 15.53
CA ALA A 132 12.94 35.15 14.67
C ALA A 132 11.69 35.28 15.57
N GLU A 133 10.84 36.28 15.28
CA GLU A 133 9.61 36.64 16.01
C GLU A 133 8.55 35.53 16.13
N GLN A 134 8.84 34.29 15.72
CA GLN A 134 8.06 33.12 16.06
C GLN A 134 8.94 31.86 15.96
N PRO A 135 9.07 31.03 17.01
CA PRO A 135 9.65 29.71 16.87
C PRO A 135 8.81 28.89 15.88
N ALA A 136 9.37 28.57 14.71
CA ALA A 136 8.69 27.71 13.74
C ALA A 136 8.53 26.31 14.35
N PRO A 137 7.35 25.68 14.24
CA PRO A 137 7.14 24.34 14.77
C PRO A 137 8.11 23.36 14.08
N PRO A 138 8.70 22.40 14.82
CA PRO A 138 9.58 21.41 14.23
C PRO A 138 8.82 20.62 13.15
N ARG A 139 9.47 20.38 12.02
CA ARG A 139 8.86 19.75 10.84
C ARG A 139 9.06 18.24 10.89
N LEU A 140 8.12 17.48 10.33
CA LEU A 140 8.09 16.00 10.32
C LEU A 140 9.34 15.32 9.74
N ASP A 141 9.92 15.99 8.76
CA ASP A 141 11.10 15.62 8.01
C ASP A 141 12.39 15.86 8.83
N SER A 142 12.34 16.73 9.82
CA SER A 142 13.49 17.07 10.67
C SER A 142 13.61 16.21 11.95
N ILE A 143 12.68 15.27 12.16
CA ILE A 143 12.67 14.36 13.32
C ILE A 143 13.47 13.10 12.99
N LEU A 144 14.43 12.74 13.85
CA LEU A 144 15.07 11.42 13.82
C LEU A 144 14.50 10.58 14.96
N LEU A 145 14.15 9.34 14.67
CA LEU A 145 13.61 8.39 15.64
C LEU A 145 14.25 7.02 15.43
N ASP A 146 14.85 6.46 16.48
CA ASP A 146 15.49 5.15 16.40
C ASP A 146 14.43 4.04 16.36
N ALA A 147 13.40 4.14 17.21
CA ALA A 147 12.23 3.28 17.17
C ALA A 147 10.97 3.98 17.69
N GLY A 148 9.81 3.65 17.13
CA GLY A 148 8.49 4.04 17.61
C GLY A 148 7.58 2.83 17.66
N GLN A 149 6.75 2.72 18.69
CA GLN A 149 5.75 1.66 18.84
C GLN A 149 4.41 2.27 19.24
N VAL A 150 3.35 1.77 18.62
CA VAL A 150 1.96 2.16 18.88
C VAL A 150 1.17 0.89 19.15
N GLU A 151 0.36 0.87 20.20
CA GLU A 151 -0.59 -0.22 20.46
C GLU A 151 -2.01 0.32 20.61
N GLY A 152 -2.97 -0.40 20.05
CA GLY A 152 -4.39 -0.08 20.13
C GLY A 152 -4.75 1.27 19.54
N LEU A 153 -4.23 1.58 18.34
CA LEU A 153 -4.61 2.79 17.61
C LEU A 153 -6.01 2.58 17.02
N HIS A 154 -6.90 3.53 17.28
CA HIS A 154 -8.21 3.62 16.65
C HIS A 154 -8.44 5.05 16.18
N ILE A 155 -8.85 5.23 14.93
CA ILE A 155 -9.14 6.53 14.32
C ILE A 155 -10.54 6.48 13.75
N ALA A 156 -11.42 7.34 14.23
CA ALA A 156 -12.75 7.53 13.69
C ALA A 156 -12.84 8.87 12.95
N VAL A 157 -13.33 8.84 11.71
CA VAL A 157 -13.55 10.01 10.87
C VAL A 157 -15.03 10.06 10.50
N PRO A 158 -15.88 10.71 11.32
CA PRO A 158 -17.33 10.71 11.13
C PRO A 158 -17.77 11.26 9.76
N ALA A 159 -17.05 12.26 9.23
CA ALA A 159 -17.37 12.89 7.94
C ALA A 159 -17.31 11.92 6.76
N THR A 160 -16.43 10.91 6.82
CA THR A 160 -16.31 9.86 5.80
C THR A 160 -16.87 8.52 6.27
N GLN A 161 -17.50 8.49 7.45
CA GLN A 161 -17.98 7.28 8.12
C GLN A 161 -16.92 6.17 8.13
N THR A 162 -15.66 6.55 8.38
CA THR A 162 -14.50 5.65 8.30
C THR A 162 -13.91 5.43 9.68
N ASP A 163 -13.76 4.17 10.07
CA ASP A 163 -13.03 3.76 11.26
C ASP A 163 -11.79 2.97 10.84
N LEU A 164 -10.65 3.28 11.45
CA LEU A 164 -9.37 2.61 11.24
C LEU A 164 -8.86 2.09 12.57
N THR A 165 -8.50 0.82 12.63
CA THR A 165 -7.87 0.20 13.80
C THR A 165 -6.53 -0.40 13.43
N VAL A 166 -5.54 -0.23 14.30
CA VAL A 166 -4.25 -0.92 14.24
C VAL A 166 -3.95 -1.50 15.62
N ALA A 167 -3.78 -2.82 15.71
CA ALA A 167 -3.50 -3.46 16.99
C ALA A 167 -2.09 -3.12 17.48
N ARG A 168 -1.09 -3.25 16.60
CA ARG A 168 0.29 -2.82 16.87
C ARG A 168 0.92 -2.24 15.62
N ALA A 169 1.69 -1.17 15.78
CA ALA A 169 2.59 -0.65 14.77
C ALA A 169 3.96 -0.42 15.39
N ALA A 170 5.03 -0.77 14.69
CA ALA A 170 6.39 -0.41 15.03
C ALA A 170 7.09 0.20 13.82
N VAL A 171 7.80 1.30 14.04
CA VAL A 171 8.68 1.92 13.05
C VAL A 171 10.10 1.94 13.61
N ARG A 172 11.11 1.65 12.80
CA ARG A 172 12.52 1.75 13.19
C ARG A 172 13.29 2.59 12.18
N GLN A 173 14.30 3.28 12.68
CA GLN A 173 15.23 4.10 11.90
C GLN A 173 14.57 5.22 11.07
N TYR A 174 13.49 5.81 11.58
CA TYR A 174 12.82 6.91 10.90
C TYR A 174 13.70 8.18 10.89
N GLY A 175 13.78 8.83 9.73
CA GLY A 175 14.51 10.08 9.53
C GLY A 175 14.94 10.26 8.08
N LEU A 176 15.07 11.50 7.62
CA LEU A 176 15.46 11.78 6.22
C LEU A 176 16.76 11.06 5.84
N GLY A 177 16.75 10.43 4.67
CA GLY A 177 17.86 9.67 4.11
C GLY A 177 18.14 8.34 4.82
N ARG A 178 17.28 7.89 5.74
CA ARG A 178 17.44 6.60 6.44
C ARG A 178 16.48 5.57 5.87
N SER A 179 17.02 4.39 5.59
CA SER A 179 16.22 3.20 5.30
C SER A 179 15.42 2.81 6.53
N SER A 180 14.10 2.98 6.45
CA SER A 180 13.20 2.75 7.57
C SER A 180 12.59 1.35 7.50
N HIS A 181 12.14 0.86 8.66
CA HIS A 181 11.45 -0.42 8.78
C HIS A 181 10.10 -0.20 9.46
N LEU A 182 9.03 -0.70 8.86
CA LEU A 182 7.67 -0.68 9.39
C LEU A 182 7.18 -2.11 9.59
N ASP A 183 6.56 -2.35 10.73
CA ASP A 183 5.94 -3.62 11.11
C ASP A 183 4.56 -3.30 11.70
N LEU A 184 3.51 -3.92 11.18
CA LEU A 184 2.12 -3.65 11.51
C LEU A 184 1.39 -4.97 11.75
N ASP A 185 0.82 -5.11 12.95
CA ASP A 185 -0.09 -6.20 13.29
C ASP A 185 -1.53 -5.70 13.24
N THR A 186 -2.37 -6.42 12.50
CA THR A 186 -3.83 -6.24 12.41
C THR A 186 -4.22 -4.80 12.10
N LEU A 187 -4.15 -4.44 10.82
CA LEU A 187 -4.75 -3.23 10.27
C LEU A 187 -6.17 -3.56 9.81
N ALA A 188 -7.17 -2.80 10.25
CA ALA A 188 -8.51 -2.88 9.69
C ALA A 188 -9.08 -1.48 9.44
N ALA A 189 -9.75 -1.31 8.31
CA ALA A 189 -10.45 -0.10 7.91
C ALA A 189 -11.90 -0.46 7.57
N GLN A 190 -12.84 0.17 8.27
CA GLN A 190 -14.26 0.04 8.04
C GLN A 190 -14.79 1.35 7.43
N ILE A 191 -15.37 1.26 6.24
CA ILE A 191 -16.01 2.38 5.54
C ILE A 191 -17.51 2.09 5.52
N ASN A 192 -18.29 2.84 6.30
CA ASN A 192 -19.72 2.61 6.46
C ASN A 192 -20.60 3.34 5.43
N LEU A 193 -19.99 3.95 4.41
CA LEU A 193 -20.70 4.51 3.26
C LEU A 193 -21.29 3.37 2.42
N THR A 194 -22.54 3.49 1.96
CA THR A 194 -23.18 2.42 1.18
C THR A 194 -22.65 2.40 -0.27
N PRO A 195 -22.19 1.24 -0.81
CA PRO A 195 -22.06 -0.05 -0.13
C PRO A 195 -20.86 -0.08 0.82
N GLY A 196 -21.11 -0.55 2.06
CA GLY A 196 -20.07 -0.60 3.10
C GLY A 196 -18.89 -1.45 2.67
N ARG A 197 -17.68 -1.09 3.10
CA ARG A 197 -16.46 -1.85 2.84
C ARG A 197 -15.66 -2.09 4.10
N HIS A 198 -15.13 -3.30 4.23
CA HIS A 198 -14.19 -3.67 5.25
C HIS A 198 -12.88 -4.10 4.59
N ILE A 199 -11.77 -3.48 4.96
CA ILE A 199 -10.44 -3.81 4.47
C ILE A 199 -9.62 -4.24 5.67
N ALA A 200 -9.03 -5.43 5.64
CA ALA A 200 -8.19 -5.93 6.72
C ALA A 200 -6.87 -6.48 6.20
N ILE A 201 -5.81 -6.32 6.99
CA ILE A 201 -4.49 -6.91 6.78
C ILE A 201 -4.03 -7.49 8.11
N GLY A 202 -3.75 -8.80 8.15
CA GLY A 202 -3.33 -9.47 9.37
C GLY A 202 -1.94 -9.04 9.84
N HIS A 203 -0.99 -8.97 8.91
CA HIS A 203 0.36 -8.47 9.17
C HIS A 203 0.92 -7.78 7.92
N LEU A 204 1.63 -6.67 8.10
CA LEU A 204 2.32 -5.94 7.05
C LEU A 204 3.69 -5.48 7.54
N ARG A 205 4.73 -5.87 6.81
CA ARG A 205 6.10 -5.43 7.00
C ARG A 205 6.61 -4.74 5.74
N VAL A 206 7.26 -3.59 5.94
CA VAL A 206 7.89 -2.82 4.86
C VAL A 206 9.28 -2.41 5.32
N ASP A 207 10.29 -2.93 4.63
CA ASP A 207 11.70 -2.62 4.87
C ASP A 207 12.28 -1.87 3.67
N GLY A 208 13.16 -0.89 3.91
CA GLY A 208 13.88 -0.21 2.83
C GLY A 208 13.61 1.29 2.69
N PRO A 209 12.35 1.77 2.63
CA PRO A 209 12.06 3.13 2.16
C PRO A 209 12.46 4.22 3.17
N ASP A 210 12.70 5.44 2.69
CA ASP A 210 12.84 6.63 3.53
C ASP A 210 11.45 7.21 3.83
N PHE A 211 10.78 6.66 4.85
CA PHE A 211 9.43 7.13 5.21
C PHE A 211 9.39 8.63 5.52
N ALA A 212 10.45 9.20 6.10
CA ALA A 212 10.48 10.62 6.40
C ALA A 212 10.55 11.45 5.11
N GLY A 213 11.38 11.04 4.14
CA GLY A 213 11.48 11.65 2.81
C GLY A 213 10.19 11.54 2.02
N GLN A 214 9.53 10.38 2.05
CA GLN A 214 8.25 10.15 1.38
C GLN A 214 7.15 11.04 1.95
N ILE A 215 7.02 11.10 3.28
CA ILE A 215 6.04 11.97 3.94
C ILE A 215 6.35 13.44 3.65
N ALA A 216 7.62 13.84 3.71
CA ALA A 216 8.04 15.20 3.39
C ALA A 216 7.63 15.60 1.97
N SER A 217 7.90 14.74 0.99
CA SER A 217 7.52 14.96 -0.40
C SER A 217 6.01 15.04 -0.56
N LEU A 218 5.26 14.08 0.00
CA LEU A 218 3.81 14.05 -0.10
C LEU A 218 3.15 15.30 0.52
N LEU A 219 3.74 15.85 1.58
CA LEU A 219 3.28 17.09 2.20
C LEU A 219 3.63 18.35 1.40
N GLN A 220 4.80 18.36 0.75
CA GLN A 220 5.32 19.54 0.03
C GLN A 220 4.85 19.60 -1.43
N SER A 221 4.99 18.51 -2.18
CA SER A 221 4.68 18.41 -3.61
C SER A 221 3.35 17.71 -3.90
N GLY A 222 2.81 16.99 -2.90
CA GLY A 222 1.64 16.14 -3.11
C GLY A 222 1.96 14.81 -3.79
N HIS A 223 3.22 14.52 -4.09
CA HIS A 223 3.66 13.31 -4.79
C HIS A 223 4.76 12.60 -4.00
N MET A 224 4.85 11.28 -4.14
CA MET A 224 5.94 10.49 -3.54
C MET A 224 7.22 10.68 -4.36
N ILE A 225 8.38 10.58 -3.70
CA ILE A 225 9.66 10.62 -4.42
C ILE A 225 10.02 9.22 -4.92
N HIS A 226 10.73 9.17 -6.05
CA HIS A 226 11.43 7.96 -6.44
C HIS A 226 12.61 7.74 -5.49
N GLU A 227 12.71 6.53 -4.95
CA GLU A 227 13.79 6.12 -4.07
C GLU A 227 14.65 5.10 -4.77
N THR A 228 15.95 5.17 -4.49
CA THR A 228 16.92 4.16 -4.89
C THR A 228 17.22 3.22 -3.73
N GLY A 229 17.64 2.00 -4.06
CA GLY A 229 17.96 0.95 -3.11
C GLY A 229 16.91 -0.16 -3.05
N ARG A 230 17.20 -1.13 -2.19
CA ARG A 230 16.38 -2.32 -2.01
C ARG A 230 15.23 -2.07 -1.04
N ARG A 231 14.05 -2.54 -1.41
CA ARG A 231 12.83 -2.54 -0.61
C ARG A 231 12.26 -3.96 -0.57
N HIS A 232 11.66 -4.29 0.56
CA HIS A 232 10.98 -5.55 0.76
C HIS A 232 9.63 -5.29 1.44
N ILE A 233 8.57 -5.83 0.85
CA ILE A 233 7.20 -5.76 1.38
C ILE A 233 6.73 -7.18 1.61
N ASP A 234 6.23 -7.46 2.81
CA ASP A 234 5.63 -8.72 3.19
C ASP A 234 4.27 -8.43 3.83
N ALA A 235 3.19 -8.92 3.23
CA ALA A 235 1.84 -8.77 3.74
C ALA A 235 1.12 -10.11 3.79
N SER A 236 0.37 -10.35 4.87
CA SER A 236 -0.39 -11.60 5.03
C SER A 236 -1.82 -11.35 5.49
N ALA A 237 -2.69 -12.31 5.14
CA ALA A 237 -4.11 -12.28 5.45
C ALA A 237 -4.79 -10.96 5.03
N VAL A 238 -4.59 -10.55 3.77
CA VAL A 238 -5.27 -9.37 3.21
C VAL A 238 -6.69 -9.77 2.83
N ALA A 239 -7.66 -8.95 3.25
CA ALA A 239 -9.07 -9.17 3.00
C ALA A 239 -9.77 -7.87 2.61
N ILE A 240 -10.63 -7.94 1.59
CA ILE A 240 -11.58 -6.88 1.25
C ILE A 240 -12.97 -7.49 1.19
N ASP A 241 -13.88 -6.94 1.98
CA ASP A 241 -15.29 -7.29 2.04
C ASP A 241 -16.17 -6.10 1.73
N ALA A 242 -17.37 -6.40 1.23
CA ALA A 242 -18.48 -5.48 1.16
C ALA A 242 -19.74 -6.12 1.76
N THR A 243 -20.79 -6.34 0.98
CA THR A 243 -21.94 -7.19 1.38
C THR A 243 -21.57 -8.67 1.48
N GLY A 244 -20.45 -9.06 0.87
CA GLY A 244 -19.81 -10.37 0.94
C GLY A 244 -18.32 -10.25 0.62
N PRO A 245 -17.59 -11.38 0.56
CA PRO A 245 -16.17 -11.36 0.23
C PRO A 245 -15.94 -10.88 -1.20
N LEU A 246 -14.92 -10.04 -1.40
CA LEU A 246 -14.50 -9.55 -2.71
C LEU A 246 -13.09 -10.00 -3.07
N LEU A 247 -12.18 -9.91 -2.11
CA LEU A 247 -10.77 -10.29 -2.30
C LEU A 247 -10.21 -10.90 -1.02
N ARG A 248 -9.42 -11.96 -1.18
CA ARG A 248 -8.55 -12.52 -0.15
C ARG A 248 -7.18 -12.78 -0.77
N VAL A 249 -6.14 -12.51 0.01
CA VAL A 249 -4.77 -12.88 -0.30
C VAL A 249 -4.17 -13.51 0.95
N GLY A 250 -3.70 -14.75 0.82
CA GLY A 250 -3.01 -15.44 1.91
C GLY A 250 -1.70 -14.75 2.26
N HIS A 251 -0.84 -14.53 1.25
CA HIS A 251 0.48 -13.92 1.42
C HIS A 251 0.90 -13.15 0.16
N LEU A 252 1.53 -11.99 0.35
CA LEU A 252 2.13 -11.16 -0.69
C LEU A 252 3.55 -10.81 -0.27
N VAL A 253 4.52 -11.14 -1.11
CA VAL A 253 5.92 -10.72 -0.97
C VAL A 253 6.31 -9.92 -2.20
N VAL A 254 6.97 -8.78 -1.99
CA VAL A 254 7.54 -7.97 -3.06
C VAL A 254 8.96 -7.59 -2.68
N ASP A 255 9.93 -8.04 -3.46
CA ASP A 255 11.30 -7.53 -3.47
C ASP A 255 11.43 -6.52 -4.61
N HIS A 256 12.00 -5.37 -4.32
CA HIS A 256 12.18 -4.31 -5.29
C HIS A 256 13.58 -3.72 -5.13
N ASP A 257 14.40 -3.75 -6.19
CA ASP A 257 15.67 -3.04 -6.25
C ASP A 257 15.59 -1.89 -7.26
N ALA A 258 15.78 -0.66 -6.77
CA ALA A 258 15.62 0.55 -7.58
C ALA A 258 16.94 1.30 -7.74
N THR A 259 17.21 1.77 -8.95
CA THR A 259 18.33 2.66 -9.27
C THR A 259 17.80 3.98 -9.82
N ALA A 260 18.69 4.90 -10.21
CA ALA A 260 18.27 6.17 -10.81
C ALA A 260 17.51 6.00 -12.14
N THR A 261 17.73 4.88 -12.85
CA THR A 261 17.26 4.69 -14.23
C THR A 261 16.51 3.38 -14.45
N ARG A 262 16.59 2.44 -13.51
CA ARG A 262 16.05 1.08 -13.65
C ARG A 262 15.49 0.58 -12.32
N ASP A 263 14.33 -0.06 -12.39
CA ASP A 263 13.69 -0.72 -11.26
C ASP A 263 13.52 -2.22 -11.59
N GLU A 264 13.87 -3.09 -10.66
CA GLU A 264 13.65 -4.53 -10.72
C GLU A 264 12.67 -4.93 -9.62
N VAL A 265 11.64 -5.69 -9.98
CA VAL A 265 10.56 -6.09 -9.09
C VAL A 265 10.35 -7.60 -9.20
N ASP A 266 10.38 -8.30 -8.07
CA ASP A 266 9.97 -9.69 -7.93
C ASP A 266 8.81 -9.75 -6.94
N SER A 267 7.64 -10.19 -7.40
CA SER A 267 6.41 -10.19 -6.61
C SER A 267 5.75 -11.56 -6.62
N THR A 268 5.48 -12.09 -5.45
CA THR A 268 4.79 -13.38 -5.27
C THR A 268 3.55 -13.17 -4.43
N LEU A 269 2.41 -13.59 -4.95
CA LEU A 269 1.11 -13.54 -4.31
C LEU A 269 0.56 -14.98 -4.25
N THR A 270 0.30 -15.47 -3.03
CA THR A 270 -0.22 -16.83 -2.81
C THR A 270 -1.57 -16.82 -2.11
N GLY A 271 -2.41 -17.79 -2.45
CA GLY A 271 -3.77 -17.91 -1.94
C GLY A 271 -4.64 -16.72 -2.34
N LEU A 272 -4.56 -16.28 -3.61
CA LEU A 272 -5.47 -15.29 -4.16
C LEU A 272 -6.86 -15.92 -4.30
N THR A 273 -7.86 -15.30 -3.70
CA THR A 273 -9.25 -15.58 -4.03
C THR A 273 -9.95 -14.27 -4.41
N LEU A 274 -10.58 -14.25 -5.58
CA LEU A 274 -11.35 -13.12 -6.08
C LEU A 274 -12.80 -13.52 -6.32
N TRP A 275 -13.72 -12.80 -5.71
CA TRP A 275 -15.13 -12.98 -5.94
C TRP A 275 -15.65 -11.90 -6.89
N PRO A 276 -16.52 -12.26 -7.84
CA PRO A 276 -17.16 -11.31 -8.71
C PRO A 276 -18.07 -10.38 -7.91
N ALA A 277 -17.89 -9.07 -8.08
CA ALA A 277 -18.66 -8.05 -7.39
C ALA A 277 -20.14 -7.96 -7.85
N GLN A 278 -20.46 -8.54 -9.01
CA GLN A 278 -21.78 -8.48 -9.63
C GLN A 278 -22.15 -9.81 -10.27
N ASP A 279 -23.46 -10.08 -10.33
CA ASP A 279 -24.00 -11.32 -10.89
C ASP A 279 -23.67 -11.52 -12.38
N GLN A 280 -23.47 -10.43 -13.13
CA GLN A 280 -23.14 -10.46 -14.57
C GLN A 280 -21.63 -10.58 -14.87
N SER A 281 -20.81 -10.94 -13.89
CA SER A 281 -19.37 -11.12 -14.14
C SER A 281 -19.09 -12.22 -15.18
N LEU A 282 -18.02 -12.02 -15.96
CA LEU A 282 -17.55 -13.01 -16.92
C LEU A 282 -17.24 -14.36 -16.26
N LEU A 283 -16.68 -14.36 -15.04
CA LEU A 283 -16.39 -15.58 -14.27
C LEU A 283 -17.64 -16.42 -14.02
N ARG A 284 -18.75 -15.80 -13.57
CA ARG A 284 -20.01 -16.52 -13.35
C ARG A 284 -20.64 -16.99 -14.66
N MET A 285 -20.55 -16.20 -15.72
CA MET A 285 -21.07 -16.56 -17.03
C MET A 285 -20.44 -17.85 -17.58
N ILE A 286 -19.14 -18.05 -17.32
CA ILE A 286 -18.42 -19.27 -17.69
C ILE A 286 -18.48 -20.36 -16.59
N GLY A 287 -19.22 -20.13 -15.50
CA GLY A 287 -19.54 -21.14 -14.49
C GLY A 287 -18.58 -21.23 -13.29
N TYR A 288 -17.78 -20.19 -13.03
CA TYR A 288 -16.99 -20.08 -11.80
C TYR A 288 -17.65 -19.12 -10.80
N ASP A 289 -17.74 -19.56 -9.55
CA ASP A 289 -18.23 -18.71 -8.45
C ASP A 289 -17.19 -17.68 -8.00
N ARG A 290 -15.90 -18.03 -8.15
CA ARG A 290 -14.73 -17.23 -7.79
C ARG A 290 -13.50 -17.68 -8.56
N PHE A 291 -12.48 -16.84 -8.57
CA PHE A 291 -11.13 -17.19 -9.02
C PHE A 291 -10.28 -17.57 -7.80
N ASP A 292 -9.54 -18.66 -7.88
CA ASP A 292 -8.57 -19.10 -6.88
C ASP A 292 -7.23 -19.37 -7.59
N GLY A 293 -6.13 -18.82 -7.07
CA GLY A 293 -4.81 -19.09 -7.66
C GLY A 293 -3.64 -18.38 -6.98
N ASP A 294 -2.45 -18.62 -7.53
CA ASP A 294 -1.20 -17.99 -7.14
C ASP A 294 -0.64 -17.19 -8.33
N VAL A 295 0.02 -16.07 -8.04
CA VAL A 295 0.64 -15.19 -9.04
C VAL A 295 2.10 -14.95 -8.66
N HIS A 296 3.02 -15.18 -9.60
CA HIS A 296 4.42 -14.80 -9.47
C HIS A 296 4.79 -13.92 -10.65
N ALA A 297 5.32 -12.73 -10.40
CA ALA A 297 5.66 -11.79 -11.45
C ALA A 297 7.01 -11.14 -11.18
N ILE A 298 7.92 -11.31 -12.13
CA ILE A 298 9.19 -10.60 -12.18
C ILE A 298 9.09 -9.56 -13.29
N ALA A 299 9.51 -8.33 -13.00
CA ALA A 299 9.47 -7.25 -13.96
C ALA A 299 10.71 -6.34 -13.87
N THR A 300 11.07 -5.75 -15.00
CA THR A 300 12.11 -4.73 -15.10
C THR A 300 11.51 -3.49 -15.73
N VAL A 301 11.65 -2.33 -15.07
CA VAL A 301 11.26 -1.02 -15.58
C VAL A 301 12.51 -0.26 -15.98
N ASP A 302 12.62 0.14 -17.24
CA ASP A 302 13.57 1.14 -17.71
C ASP A 302 12.89 2.51 -17.66
N ARG A 303 13.29 3.33 -16.68
CA ARG A 303 12.71 4.64 -16.42
C ARG A 303 13.09 5.66 -17.49
N GLN A 304 14.26 5.53 -18.13
CA GLN A 304 14.72 6.49 -19.15
C GLN A 304 13.95 6.32 -20.46
N ASN A 305 13.71 5.06 -20.83
CA ASN A 305 13.04 4.73 -22.09
C ASN A 305 11.54 4.49 -21.92
N GLY A 306 11.02 4.52 -20.69
CA GLY A 306 9.61 4.26 -20.36
C GLY A 306 9.17 2.85 -20.78
N ARG A 307 10.02 1.85 -20.53
CA ARG A 307 9.77 0.45 -20.92
C ARG A 307 9.57 -0.43 -19.70
N LEU A 308 8.68 -1.41 -19.81
CA LEU A 308 8.45 -2.45 -18.79
C LEU A 308 8.55 -3.82 -19.47
N GLN A 309 9.31 -4.72 -18.87
CA GLN A 309 9.49 -6.08 -19.34
C GLN A 309 9.10 -7.07 -18.26
N PHE A 310 8.26 -8.05 -18.59
CA PHE A 310 7.87 -9.14 -17.69
C PHE A 310 8.70 -10.41 -17.96
N HIS A 311 9.24 -11.04 -16.90
CA HIS A 311 10.24 -12.09 -17.00
C HIS A 311 10.09 -13.29 -16.02
N PRO A 312 9.29 -14.32 -16.32
CA PRO A 312 7.90 -14.30 -16.74
C PRO A 312 6.94 -13.87 -15.62
N LEU A 313 5.69 -13.57 -15.98
CA LEU A 313 4.54 -13.49 -15.09
C LEU A 313 3.77 -14.82 -15.16
N VAL A 314 3.67 -15.54 -14.06
CA VAL A 314 3.03 -16.85 -13.94
C VAL A 314 1.77 -16.73 -13.10
N ILE A 315 0.66 -17.29 -13.59
CA ILE A 315 -0.58 -17.46 -12.86
C ILE A 315 -0.91 -18.95 -12.80
N ASP A 316 -1.00 -19.53 -11.60
CA ASP A 316 -1.41 -20.93 -11.41
C ASP A 316 -2.75 -20.97 -10.69
N ALA A 317 -3.81 -21.30 -11.42
CA ALA A 317 -5.17 -21.37 -10.91
C ALA A 317 -5.59 -22.85 -10.90
N PRO A 318 -5.68 -23.51 -9.72
CA PRO A 318 -5.82 -24.97 -9.66
C PRO A 318 -7.02 -25.54 -10.41
N THR A 319 -8.11 -24.76 -10.48
CA THR A 319 -9.35 -25.12 -11.17
C THR A 319 -9.37 -24.71 -12.64
N MET A 320 -8.66 -23.65 -13.03
CA MET A 320 -8.74 -23.08 -14.39
C MET A 320 -7.62 -23.57 -15.30
N GLY A 321 -6.37 -23.50 -14.84
CA GLY A 321 -5.18 -23.76 -15.64
C GLY A 321 -3.96 -22.99 -15.15
N ARG A 322 -2.88 -23.07 -15.91
CA ARG A 322 -1.63 -22.34 -15.64
C ARG A 322 -1.26 -21.48 -16.84
N MET A 323 -1.00 -20.20 -16.59
CA MET A 323 -0.52 -19.23 -17.58
C MET A 323 0.90 -18.80 -17.25
N SER A 324 1.73 -18.63 -18.28
CA SER A 324 3.00 -17.91 -18.22
C SER A 324 2.99 -16.83 -19.29
N LEU A 325 3.31 -15.60 -18.92
CA LEU A 325 3.33 -14.43 -19.78
C LEU A 325 4.73 -13.82 -19.77
N MET A 326 5.30 -13.62 -20.94
CA MET A 326 6.43 -12.73 -21.15
C MET A 326 5.94 -11.57 -22.01
N ALA A 327 6.18 -10.32 -21.61
CA ALA A 327 5.68 -9.17 -22.35
C ALA A 327 6.62 -7.98 -22.27
N ASP A 328 6.71 -7.27 -23.39
CA ASP A 328 7.38 -5.98 -23.52
C ASP A 328 6.33 -4.88 -23.72
N LEU A 329 6.39 -3.88 -22.87
CA LEU A 329 5.53 -2.71 -22.91
C LEU A 329 6.38 -1.44 -23.05
N ASP A 330 5.86 -0.45 -23.76
CA ASP A 330 6.44 0.89 -23.85
C ASP A 330 5.46 1.97 -23.38
N GLN A 331 5.95 3.21 -23.28
CA GLN A 331 5.20 4.37 -22.77
C GLN A 331 4.63 4.17 -21.37
N ILE A 332 5.39 3.51 -20.50
CA ILE A 332 4.96 3.25 -19.12
C ILE A 332 5.03 4.55 -18.31
N PRO A 333 3.95 4.90 -17.57
CA PRO A 333 3.95 6.05 -16.70
C PRO A 333 4.75 5.73 -15.44
N VAL A 334 5.99 6.20 -15.40
CA VAL A 334 6.95 5.82 -14.35
C VAL A 334 6.65 6.49 -13.00
N ASP A 335 5.92 7.61 -13.02
CA ASP A 335 5.58 8.38 -11.81
C ASP A 335 4.13 8.14 -11.33
N ASP A 336 3.28 7.56 -12.18
CA ASP A 336 1.90 7.21 -11.82
C ASP A 336 1.48 5.84 -12.39
N PRO A 337 1.83 4.75 -11.69
CA PRO A 337 1.50 3.39 -12.15
C PRO A 337 -0.01 3.13 -12.21
N MET A 338 -0.87 3.97 -11.60
CA MET A 338 -2.33 3.81 -11.68
C MET A 338 -2.86 4.09 -13.10
N THR A 339 -2.12 4.86 -13.90
CA THR A 339 -2.48 5.18 -15.29
C THR A 339 -1.89 4.21 -16.31
N LEU A 340 -1.19 3.17 -15.85
CA LEU A 340 -0.54 2.17 -16.71
C LEU A 340 -1.50 1.57 -17.75
N PRO A 341 -2.74 1.13 -17.40
CA PRO A 341 -3.66 0.57 -18.39
C PRO A 341 -4.04 1.52 -19.53
N GLU A 342 -3.99 2.84 -19.30
CA GLU A 342 -4.42 3.86 -20.26
C GLU A 342 -3.29 4.28 -21.21
N THR A 343 -2.04 4.16 -20.76
CA THR A 343 -0.86 4.74 -21.42
C THR A 343 0.09 3.69 -21.98
N ALA A 344 0.21 2.54 -21.30
CA ALA A 344 1.09 1.47 -21.72
C ALA A 344 0.67 0.89 -23.06
N ARG A 345 1.64 0.58 -23.92
CA ARG A 345 1.40 -0.09 -25.19
C ARG A 345 2.18 -1.38 -25.26
N LEU A 346 1.50 -2.44 -25.67
CA LEU A 346 2.07 -3.76 -25.94
C LEU A 346 2.91 -3.71 -27.21
N VAL A 347 4.20 -4.01 -27.06
CA VAL A 347 5.15 -4.20 -28.15
C VAL A 347 5.18 -5.67 -28.55
N SER A 348 5.29 -6.57 -27.56
CA SER A 348 5.18 -8.00 -27.79
C SER A 348 4.72 -8.74 -26.54
N ALA A 349 4.05 -9.87 -26.72
CA ALA A 349 3.78 -10.81 -25.64
C ALA A 349 3.85 -12.25 -26.14
N THR A 350 4.34 -13.14 -25.29
CA THR A 350 4.23 -14.59 -25.44
C THR A 350 3.48 -15.12 -24.24
N ILE A 351 2.41 -15.85 -24.50
CA ILE A 351 1.56 -16.46 -23.48
C ILE A 351 1.61 -17.97 -23.68
N ASP A 352 2.12 -18.70 -22.70
CA ASP A 352 1.99 -20.15 -22.63
C ASP A 352 0.84 -20.48 -21.69
N TRP A 353 -0.14 -21.22 -22.20
CA TRP A 353 -1.33 -21.62 -21.44
C TRP A 353 -1.44 -23.14 -21.40
N ARG A 354 -1.61 -23.68 -20.19
CA ARG A 354 -1.97 -25.08 -19.96
C ARG A 354 -3.33 -25.13 -19.30
N ASP A 355 -4.32 -25.60 -20.06
CA ASP A 355 -5.69 -25.70 -19.57
C ASP A 355 -5.84 -26.80 -18.53
N ARG A 356 -6.75 -26.58 -17.59
CA ARG A 356 -7.30 -27.65 -16.75
C ARG A 356 -8.80 -27.78 -16.96
N SER A 357 -9.52 -26.66 -16.96
CA SER A 357 -10.95 -26.66 -17.28
C SER A 357 -11.49 -25.35 -17.86
N LEU A 358 -10.68 -24.28 -17.92
CA LEU A 358 -11.13 -22.97 -18.37
C LEU A 358 -11.71 -23.01 -19.78
N ALA A 359 -11.03 -23.63 -20.74
CA ALA A 359 -11.47 -23.71 -22.12
C ALA A 359 -12.85 -24.39 -22.25
N GLY A 360 -13.05 -25.50 -21.53
CA GLY A 360 -14.36 -26.19 -21.49
C GLY A 360 -15.47 -25.32 -20.90
N HIS A 361 -15.19 -24.66 -19.78
CA HIS A 361 -16.10 -23.73 -19.12
C HIS A 361 -16.49 -22.53 -20.00
N VAL A 362 -15.53 -21.99 -20.77
CA VAL A 362 -15.78 -20.92 -21.75
C VAL A 362 -16.70 -21.40 -22.87
N LEU A 363 -16.43 -22.58 -23.45
CA LEU A 363 -17.28 -23.16 -24.50
C LEU A 363 -18.70 -23.43 -24.00
N ASP A 364 -18.85 -23.89 -22.76
CA ASP A 364 -20.17 -24.12 -22.15
C ASP A 364 -20.92 -22.82 -21.86
N GLY A 365 -20.20 -21.80 -21.40
CA GLY A 365 -20.73 -20.45 -21.24
C GLY A 365 -21.25 -19.89 -22.57
N LEU A 366 -20.46 -20.01 -23.64
CA LEU A 366 -20.84 -19.56 -24.98
C LEU A 366 -22.02 -20.36 -25.56
N ALA A 367 -22.05 -21.67 -25.36
CA ALA A 367 -23.16 -22.52 -25.77
C ALA A 367 -24.48 -22.08 -25.09
N ARG A 368 -24.44 -21.83 -23.77
CA ARG A 368 -25.58 -21.31 -23.01
C ARG A 368 -26.04 -19.94 -23.51
N ALA A 369 -25.10 -19.03 -23.78
CA ALA A 369 -25.41 -17.71 -24.32
C ALA A 369 -26.07 -17.78 -25.70
N ARG A 370 -25.73 -18.80 -26.51
CA ARG A 370 -26.34 -19.08 -27.82
C ARG A 370 -27.57 -19.98 -27.77
N GLN A 371 -28.03 -20.39 -26.58
CA GLN A 371 -29.14 -21.33 -26.39
C GLN A 371 -28.95 -22.66 -27.11
N MET A 372 -27.70 -23.13 -27.22
CA MET A 372 -27.33 -24.40 -27.83
C MET A 372 -26.92 -25.42 -26.77
N ALA A 373 -27.12 -26.71 -27.07
CA ALA A 373 -26.56 -27.78 -26.24
C ALA A 373 -25.02 -27.71 -26.27
N PRO A 374 -24.33 -27.80 -25.12
CA PRO A 374 -22.87 -27.67 -25.04
C PRO A 374 -22.12 -28.59 -26.01
N ASP A 375 -22.51 -29.86 -26.10
CA ASP A 375 -21.82 -30.82 -26.96
C ASP A 375 -22.00 -30.51 -28.46
N ALA A 376 -23.20 -30.08 -28.86
CA ALA A 376 -23.46 -29.65 -30.23
C ALA A 376 -22.64 -28.40 -30.59
N TYR A 377 -22.54 -27.45 -29.67
CA TYR A 377 -21.75 -26.24 -29.87
C TYR A 377 -20.24 -26.54 -29.96
N ARG A 378 -19.71 -27.40 -29.08
CA ARG A 378 -18.30 -27.83 -29.12
C ARG A 378 -17.98 -28.53 -30.44
N GLN A 379 -18.82 -29.48 -30.87
CA GLN A 379 -18.63 -30.19 -32.15
C GLN A 379 -18.61 -29.22 -33.34
N GLN A 380 -19.51 -28.23 -33.34
CA GLN A 380 -19.53 -27.19 -34.36
C GLN A 380 -18.23 -26.38 -34.34
N VAL A 381 -17.81 -25.87 -33.18
CA VAL A 381 -16.56 -25.10 -33.05
C VAL A 381 -15.35 -25.92 -33.49
N PHE A 382 -15.29 -27.21 -33.14
CA PHE A 382 -14.18 -28.08 -33.54
C PHE A 382 -14.16 -28.34 -35.04
N ALA A 383 -15.32 -28.53 -35.67
CA ALA A 383 -15.42 -28.69 -37.12
C ALA A 383 -15.00 -27.40 -37.85
N ASP A 384 -15.47 -26.24 -37.37
CA ASP A 384 -15.16 -24.93 -37.95
C ASP A 384 -13.65 -24.61 -37.85
N LEU A 385 -13.03 -24.85 -36.68
CA LEU A 385 -11.59 -24.64 -36.47
C LEU A 385 -10.72 -25.61 -37.28
N ALA A 386 -11.15 -26.88 -37.41
CA ALA A 386 -10.43 -27.87 -38.21
C ALA A 386 -10.50 -27.57 -39.72
N ALA A 387 -11.61 -26.99 -40.19
CA ALA A 387 -11.80 -26.59 -41.58
C ALA A 387 -11.15 -25.23 -41.92
N SER A 388 -10.65 -24.49 -40.93
CA SER A 388 -10.04 -23.18 -41.14
C SER A 388 -8.78 -23.27 -42.01
N PRO A 389 -8.57 -22.36 -42.98
CA PRO A 389 -7.33 -22.28 -43.75
C PRO A 389 -6.15 -21.71 -42.95
N ASP A 390 -6.39 -21.15 -41.76
CA ASP A 390 -5.36 -20.57 -40.88
C ASP A 390 -4.80 -21.64 -39.92
N GLY A 391 -3.49 -21.89 -40.00
CA GLY A 391 -2.78 -22.82 -39.13
C GLY A 391 -2.90 -22.49 -37.63
N SER A 392 -3.06 -21.21 -37.27
CA SER A 392 -3.29 -20.79 -35.88
C SER A 392 -4.64 -21.27 -35.36
N MET A 393 -5.68 -21.17 -36.19
CA MET A 393 -7.03 -21.63 -35.84
C MET A 393 -7.09 -23.16 -35.78
N GLN A 394 -6.37 -23.85 -36.66
CA GLN A 394 -6.23 -25.32 -36.57
C GLN A 394 -5.49 -25.75 -35.29
N ALA A 395 -4.44 -25.01 -34.89
CA ALA A 395 -3.72 -25.26 -33.63
C ALA A 395 -4.63 -25.05 -32.41
N LEU A 396 -5.42 -23.98 -32.40
CA LEU A 396 -6.44 -23.73 -31.38
C LEU A 396 -7.47 -24.87 -31.33
N GLY A 397 -7.95 -25.33 -32.49
CA GLY A 397 -8.87 -26.47 -32.58
C GLY A 397 -8.29 -27.75 -31.96
N ARG A 398 -7.03 -28.07 -32.26
CA ARG A 398 -6.31 -29.21 -31.65
C ARG A 398 -6.19 -29.08 -30.13
N PHE A 399 -5.82 -27.89 -29.66
CA PHE A 399 -5.74 -27.61 -28.22
C PHE A 399 -7.09 -27.77 -27.53
N LEU A 400 -8.18 -27.24 -28.08
CA LEU A 400 -9.51 -27.37 -27.48
C LEU A 400 -10.02 -28.83 -27.48
N GLN A 401 -9.62 -29.63 -28.46
CA GLN A 401 -9.93 -31.08 -28.51
C GLN A 401 -9.08 -31.90 -27.53
N SER A 402 -7.89 -31.43 -27.18
CA SER A 402 -6.94 -32.13 -26.29
C SER A 402 -6.24 -31.13 -25.34
N PRO A 403 -6.97 -30.60 -24.34
CA PRO A 403 -6.49 -29.54 -23.44
C PRO A 403 -5.30 -29.93 -22.54
N GLY A 404 -4.89 -31.21 -22.55
CA GLY A 404 -3.71 -31.68 -21.84
C GLY A 404 -2.37 -31.18 -22.41
N HIS A 405 -2.35 -30.68 -23.64
CA HIS A 405 -1.17 -30.08 -24.27
C HIS A 405 -1.18 -28.55 -24.08
N PRO A 406 -0.04 -27.91 -23.78
CA PRO A 406 0.01 -26.46 -23.68
C PRO A 406 -0.23 -25.82 -25.05
N VAL A 407 -0.80 -24.63 -25.05
CA VAL A 407 -0.89 -23.75 -26.22
C VAL A 407 -0.01 -22.54 -26.00
N GLN A 408 0.71 -22.15 -27.04
CA GLN A 408 1.49 -20.93 -27.07
C GLN A 408 0.79 -19.91 -27.96
N ILE A 409 0.61 -18.70 -27.43
CA ILE A 409 0.00 -17.57 -28.10
C ILE A 409 1.05 -16.46 -28.18
N LEU A 410 1.45 -16.11 -29.39
CA LEU A 410 2.34 -15.00 -29.68
C LEU A 410 1.53 -13.80 -30.14
N LEU A 411 1.76 -12.66 -29.50
CA LEU A 411 1.23 -11.35 -29.86
C LEU A 411 2.39 -10.46 -30.27
N ARG A 412 2.44 -10.06 -31.54
CA ARG A 412 3.43 -9.12 -32.06
C ARG A 412 2.74 -8.15 -33.01
N PRO A 413 2.01 -7.15 -32.49
CA PRO A 413 1.29 -6.23 -33.32
C PRO A 413 2.29 -5.43 -34.20
N PRO A 414 1.93 -5.11 -35.46
CA PRO A 414 2.82 -4.40 -36.38
C PRO A 414 3.13 -2.97 -35.91
N GLN A 415 2.28 -2.41 -35.04
CA GLN A 415 2.50 -1.18 -34.30
C GLN A 415 2.13 -1.41 -32.83
N PRO A 416 2.82 -0.78 -31.85
CA PRO A 416 2.49 -0.95 -30.44
C PRO A 416 1.02 -0.64 -30.16
N LEU A 417 0.33 -1.57 -29.49
CA LEU A 417 -1.11 -1.47 -29.23
C LEU A 417 -1.36 -1.09 -27.78
N ASN A 418 -2.26 -0.13 -27.52
CA ASN A 418 -2.64 0.21 -26.16
C ASN A 418 -3.19 -1.01 -25.41
N VAL A 419 -2.75 -1.23 -24.15
CA VAL A 419 -3.19 -2.37 -23.33
C VAL A 419 -4.71 -2.39 -23.16
N ALA A 420 -5.36 -1.24 -23.02
CA ALA A 420 -6.83 -1.14 -22.95
C ALA A 420 -7.53 -1.69 -24.21
N MET A 421 -6.88 -1.60 -25.37
CA MET A 421 -7.43 -2.12 -26.63
C MET A 421 -7.29 -3.64 -26.76
N LEU A 422 -6.41 -4.29 -25.98
CA LEU A 422 -6.24 -5.74 -26.04
C LEU A 422 -7.52 -6.48 -25.65
N GLY A 423 -8.24 -6.02 -24.63
CA GLY A 423 -9.50 -6.64 -24.20
C GLY A 423 -10.56 -6.62 -25.31
N VAL A 424 -10.66 -5.50 -26.03
CA VAL A 424 -11.58 -5.34 -27.16
C VAL A 424 -11.13 -6.18 -28.35
N ALA A 425 -9.83 -6.17 -28.68
CA ALA A 425 -9.28 -6.91 -29.80
C ALA A 425 -9.38 -8.43 -29.61
N LEU A 426 -9.15 -8.92 -28.38
CA LEU A 426 -9.32 -10.35 -28.04
C LEU A 426 -10.79 -10.79 -28.11
N ALA A 427 -11.73 -9.93 -27.68
CA ALA A 427 -13.16 -10.21 -27.81
C ALA A 427 -13.62 -10.29 -29.28
N MET A 428 -12.91 -9.61 -30.20
CA MET A 428 -13.18 -9.60 -31.63
C MET A 428 -12.23 -10.50 -32.44
N ALA A 429 -11.34 -11.28 -31.80
CA ALA A 429 -10.32 -12.10 -32.47
C ALA A 429 -10.89 -13.24 -33.34
N GLY A 430 -12.19 -13.49 -33.28
CA GLY A 430 -12.90 -14.36 -34.24
C GLY A 430 -13.04 -13.75 -35.65
N ASP A 431 -12.72 -12.47 -35.83
CA ASP A 431 -12.65 -11.80 -37.13
C ASP A 431 -11.20 -11.81 -37.66
N PRO A 432 -10.94 -12.37 -38.86
CA PRO A 432 -9.61 -12.43 -39.49
C PRO A 432 -8.89 -11.07 -39.58
N SER A 433 -9.65 -9.97 -39.71
CA SER A 433 -9.08 -8.62 -39.77
C SER A 433 -8.47 -8.17 -38.43
N THR A 434 -8.99 -8.66 -37.30
CA THR A 434 -8.52 -8.32 -35.95
C THR A 434 -7.30 -9.15 -35.56
N ALA A 435 -7.20 -10.40 -36.00
CA ALA A 435 -6.03 -11.25 -35.80
C ALA A 435 -4.77 -10.65 -36.46
N GLY A 436 -4.90 -10.05 -37.65
CA GLY A 436 -3.82 -9.36 -38.34
C GLY A 436 -3.32 -8.09 -37.63
N LEU A 437 -4.22 -7.35 -36.95
CA LEU A 437 -3.86 -6.17 -36.15
C LEU A 437 -3.06 -6.53 -34.88
N LEU A 438 -3.27 -7.74 -34.35
CA LEU A 438 -2.56 -8.24 -33.16
C LEU A 438 -1.25 -8.95 -33.49
N GLY A 439 -1.00 -9.27 -34.77
CA GLY A 439 0.06 -10.21 -35.16
C GLY A 439 -0.06 -11.53 -34.39
N LEU A 440 -1.31 -11.97 -34.18
CA LEU A 440 -1.64 -13.13 -33.36
C LEU A 440 -1.18 -14.41 -34.06
N THR A 441 -0.38 -15.21 -33.37
CA THR A 441 -0.01 -16.56 -33.83
C THR A 441 -0.30 -17.55 -32.72
N ILE A 442 -0.95 -18.67 -33.05
CA ILE A 442 -1.27 -19.72 -32.07
C ILE A 442 -0.58 -21.01 -32.51
N SER A 443 0.15 -21.64 -31.60
CA SER A 443 0.80 -22.92 -31.84
C SER A 443 0.56 -23.88 -30.68
N SER A 444 0.53 -25.17 -30.98
CA SER A 444 0.57 -26.26 -29.99
C SER A 444 1.89 -26.99 -30.24
N PRO A 445 2.88 -26.88 -29.35
CA PRO A 445 4.17 -27.56 -29.50
C PRO A 445 4.06 -29.08 -29.46
#